data_AF-A0A4U7ENP9-F1
#
_entry.id   AF-A0A4U7ENP9-F1
#
_cell.length_a   1.000
_cell.length_b   1.000
_cell.length_c   1.000
_cell.angle_alpha   90.00
_cell.angle_beta   90.00
_cell.angle_gamma   90.00
#
_symmetry.space_group_name_H-M   'P 1'
#
loop_
_entity.id
_entity.type
_entity.pdbx_description
1 polymer ?
#
loop_
_entity_poly.entity_id
_entity_poly.type
_entity_poly.pdbx_seq_one_letter_code
_entity_poly.pdbx_strand_id
1 'polypeptide(L)'
;MRDEGVNAFNDEAYSEAIDSLESGLEGFEEAQSMFSEAAEFASELAEDAAAGICEASAEETRIQIEATEAALAAATAAQEGESAETINGHVETFRARRDQAAAITVEDTDAVASALGLE
;
A
#
# COMPACT_ATOMS: atom_id res chain seq x y z
N MET A 1 -4.32 19.76 32.49
CA MET A 1 -4.59 20.85 31.53
C MET A 1 -3.63 20.87 30.34
N ARG A 2 -2.30 21.00 30.50
CA ARG A 2 -1.38 20.94 29.35
C ARG A 2 -1.25 19.51 28.79
N ASP A 3 -1.17 18.51 29.67
CA ASP A 3 -1.07 17.09 29.27
C ASP A 3 -2.38 16.55 28.69
N GLU A 4 -3.54 16.98 29.22
CA GLU A 4 -4.86 16.64 28.65
C GLU A 4 -5.05 17.21 27.24
N GLY A 5 -4.58 18.44 26.98
CA GLY A 5 -4.66 19.05 25.66
C GLY A 5 -3.71 18.41 24.64
N VAL A 6 -2.52 17.98 25.07
CA VAL A 6 -1.58 17.23 24.22
C VAL A 6 -2.13 15.85 23.89
N ASN A 7 -2.72 15.15 24.87
CA ASN A 7 -3.33 13.85 24.64
C ASN A 7 -4.53 13.97 23.70
N ALA A 8 -5.46 14.90 23.93
CA ALA A 8 -6.62 15.08 23.06
C ALA A 8 -6.24 15.44 21.60
N PHE A 9 -5.22 16.29 21.42
CA PHE A 9 -4.70 16.63 20.09
C PHE A 9 -4.05 15.43 19.39
N ASN A 10 -3.27 14.63 20.12
CA ASN A 10 -2.64 13.44 19.58
C ASN A 10 -3.67 12.35 19.26
N ASP A 11 -4.69 12.17 20.11
CA ASP A 11 -5.76 11.19 19.91
C ASP A 11 -6.56 11.48 18.63
N GLU A 12 -6.89 12.75 18.38
CA GLU A 12 -7.54 13.20 17.15
C GLU A 12 -6.64 12.99 15.92
N ALA A 13 -5.36 13.35 16.02
CA ALA A 13 -4.40 13.14 14.94
C ALA A 13 -4.17 11.65 14.61
N TYR A 14 -4.15 10.77 15.61
CA TYR A 14 -4.04 9.33 15.38
C TYR A 14 -5.31 8.75 14.77
N SER A 15 -6.49 9.20 15.21
CA SER A 15 -7.76 8.78 14.62
C SER A 15 -7.85 9.16 13.14
N GLU A 16 -7.52 10.40 12.78
CA GLU A 16 -7.52 10.83 11.37
C GLU A 16 -6.50 10.05 10.52
N ALA A 17 -5.33 9.72 11.10
CA ALA A 17 -4.33 8.91 10.43
C ALA A 17 -4.81 7.47 10.20
N ILE A 18 -5.45 6.85 11.20
CA ILE A 18 -6.06 5.52 11.10
C ILE A 18 -7.12 5.50 10.00
N ASP A 19 -8.08 6.44 10.02
CA ASP A 19 -9.15 6.52 9.02
C ASP A 19 -8.59 6.67 7.59
N SER A 20 -7.54 7.48 7.44
CA SER A 20 -6.87 7.69 6.15
C SER A 20 -6.13 6.44 5.66
N LEU A 21 -5.51 5.69 6.59
CA LEU A 21 -4.81 4.44 6.29
C LEU A 21 -5.78 3.32 5.94
N GLU A 22 -6.90 3.20 6.64
CA GLU A 22 -7.97 2.25 6.32
C GLU A 22 -8.57 2.53 4.93
N SER A 23 -8.90 3.80 4.66
CA SER A 23 -9.39 4.21 3.33
C SER A 23 -8.36 3.94 2.22
N GLY A 24 -7.07 4.18 2.51
CA GLY A 24 -5.98 3.87 1.59
C GLY A 24 -5.83 2.37 1.34
N LEU A 25 -6.02 1.54 2.37
CA LEU A 25 -5.97 0.09 2.30
C LEU A 25 -7.05 -0.45 1.35
N GLU A 26 -8.30 -0.01 1.52
CA GLU A 26 -9.41 -0.38 0.63
C GLU A 26 -9.09 -0.04 -0.84
N GLY A 27 -8.51 1.13 -1.09
CA GLY A 27 -8.10 1.54 -2.44
C GLY A 27 -6.99 0.66 -3.04
N PHE A 28 -6.02 0.22 -2.21
CA PHE A 28 -4.98 -0.70 -2.68
C PHE A 28 -5.51 -2.11 -2.91
N GLU A 29 -6.41 -2.62 -2.06
CA GLU A 29 -7.06 -3.92 -2.24
C GLU A 29 -7.87 -3.95 -3.55
N GLU A 30 -8.62 -2.89 -3.85
CA GLU A 30 -9.34 -2.75 -5.12
C GLU A 30 -8.37 -2.73 -6.31
N ALA A 31 -7.30 -1.94 -6.22
CA ALA A 31 -6.28 -1.88 -7.27
C ALA A 31 -5.59 -3.22 -7.52
N GLN A 32 -5.26 -3.96 -6.46
CA GLN A 32 -4.66 -5.29 -6.56
C GLN A 32 -5.58 -6.27 -7.31
N SER A 33 -6.87 -6.27 -6.98
CA SER A 33 -7.87 -7.10 -7.66
C SER A 33 -7.93 -6.75 -9.14
N MET A 34 -8.02 -5.45 -9.47
CA MET A 34 -8.09 -5.00 -10.87
C MET A 34 -6.84 -5.39 -11.68
N PHE A 35 -5.63 -5.25 -11.12
CA PHE A 35 -4.42 -5.69 -11.80
C PHE A 35 -4.38 -7.22 -12.00
N SER A 36 -4.84 -7.98 -11.02
CA SER A 36 -4.91 -9.45 -11.13
C SER A 36 -5.89 -9.87 -12.24
N GLU A 37 -7.08 -9.26 -12.28
CA GLU A 37 -8.07 -9.49 -13.34
C GLU A 37 -7.56 -9.05 -14.71
N ALA A 38 -6.85 -7.93 -14.80
CA ALA A 38 -6.26 -7.45 -16.04
C ALA A 38 -5.14 -8.37 -16.55
N ALA A 39 -4.34 -8.95 -15.65
CA ALA A 39 -3.33 -9.94 -16.01
C ALA A 39 -3.96 -11.21 -16.62
N GLU A 40 -5.00 -11.73 -15.97
CA GLU A 40 -5.75 -12.89 -16.47
C GLU A 40 -6.34 -12.60 -17.86
N PHE A 41 -6.99 -11.44 -18.02
CA PHE A 41 -7.58 -11.04 -19.30
C PHE A 41 -6.53 -10.88 -20.42
N ALA A 42 -5.39 -10.26 -20.12
CA ALA A 42 -4.29 -10.13 -21.09
C ALA A 42 -3.73 -11.50 -21.49
N SER A 43 -3.61 -12.44 -20.54
CA SER A 43 -3.17 -13.81 -20.84
C SER A 43 -4.17 -14.55 -21.72
N GLU A 44 -5.48 -14.39 -21.50
CA GLU A 44 -6.53 -14.97 -22.36
C GLU A 44 -6.46 -14.46 -23.81
N LEU A 45 -5.99 -13.22 -24.01
CA LEU A 45 -5.76 -12.61 -25.32
C LEU A 45 -4.39 -12.94 -25.93
N ALA A 46 -3.55 -13.74 -25.23
CA ALA A 46 -2.16 -14.03 -25.59
C ALA A 46 -1.25 -12.78 -25.66
N GLU A 47 -1.56 -11.75 -24.86
CA GLU A 47 -0.77 -10.54 -24.69
C GLU A 47 0.20 -10.71 -23.50
N ASP A 48 1.19 -11.60 -23.63
CA ASP A 48 2.09 -12.02 -22.54
C ASP A 48 2.82 -10.84 -21.86
N ALA A 49 3.18 -9.80 -22.62
CA ALA A 49 3.85 -8.62 -22.07
C ALA A 49 2.90 -7.79 -21.18
N ALA A 50 1.65 -7.60 -21.61
CA ALA A 50 0.66 -6.88 -20.83
C ALA A 50 0.26 -7.68 -19.57
N ALA A 51 0.16 -9.00 -19.68
CA ALA A 51 -0.07 -9.89 -18.55
C ALA A 51 1.04 -9.76 -17.50
N GLY A 52 2.31 -9.86 -17.90
CA GLY A 52 3.45 -9.74 -16.98
C GLY A 52 3.52 -8.39 -16.27
N ILE A 53 3.13 -7.30 -16.93
CA ILE A 53 3.10 -5.97 -16.32
C ILE A 53 1.97 -5.84 -15.30
N CYS A 54 0.80 -6.38 -15.61
CA CYS A 54 -0.31 -6.43 -14.67
C CYS A 54 0.03 -7.30 -13.45
N GLU A 55 0.69 -8.45 -13.64
CA GLU A 55 1.19 -9.29 -12.53
C GLU A 55 2.20 -8.56 -11.64
N ALA A 56 3.18 -7.87 -12.25
CA ALA A 56 4.15 -7.08 -11.51
C ALA A 56 3.49 -5.93 -10.73
N SER A 57 2.48 -5.30 -11.32
CA SER A 57 1.70 -4.22 -10.67
C SER A 57 0.85 -4.75 -9.53
N ALA A 58 0.24 -5.93 -9.68
CA ALA A 58 -0.50 -6.61 -8.63
C ALA A 58 0.41 -6.99 -7.44
N GLU A 59 1.62 -7.47 -7.72
CA GLU A 59 2.60 -7.82 -6.69
C GLU A 59 3.15 -6.57 -5.96
N GLU A 60 3.44 -5.49 -6.69
CA GLU A 60 3.82 -4.21 -6.07
C GLU A 60 2.70 -3.69 -5.15
N THR A 61 1.47 -3.70 -5.65
CA THR A 61 0.30 -3.27 -4.87
C THR A 61 0.12 -4.13 -3.62
N ARG A 62 0.30 -5.47 -3.73
CA ARG A 62 0.26 -6.38 -2.58
C ARG A 62 1.27 -5.98 -1.49
N ILE A 63 2.48 -5.57 -1.86
CA ILE A 63 3.49 -5.12 -0.89
C ILE A 63 3.11 -3.76 -0.29
N GLN A 64 2.48 -2.86 -1.06
CA GLN A 64 1.96 -1.59 -0.54
C GLN A 64 0.81 -1.80 0.46
N ILE A 65 -0.05 -2.82 0.26
CA ILE A 65 -1.06 -3.24 1.24
C ILE A 65 -0.36 -3.63 2.55
N GLU A 66 0.62 -4.52 2.51
CA GLU A 66 1.37 -4.95 3.71
C GLU A 66 2.10 -3.78 4.39
N ALA A 67 2.62 -2.82 3.62
CA ALA A 67 3.22 -1.61 4.17
C ALA A 67 2.16 -0.77 4.90
N THR A 68 1.00 -0.58 4.28
CA THR A 68 -0.12 0.22 4.82
C THR A 68 -0.70 -0.42 6.08
N GLU A 69 -0.84 -1.74 6.12
CA GLU A 69 -1.21 -2.50 7.33
C GLU A 69 -0.22 -2.27 8.46
N ALA A 70 1.09 -2.28 8.18
CA ALA A 70 2.11 -2.00 9.19
C ALA A 70 2.04 -0.55 9.68
N ALA A 71 1.75 0.42 8.80
CA ALA A 71 1.54 1.81 9.20
C ALA A 71 0.28 1.96 10.06
N LEU A 72 -0.81 1.25 9.72
CA LEU A 72 -2.05 1.22 10.50
C LEU A 72 -1.78 0.65 11.90
N ALA A 73 -1.09 -0.48 11.99
CA ALA A 73 -0.69 -1.06 13.27
C ALA A 73 0.17 -0.11 14.12
N ALA A 74 1.07 0.67 13.50
CA ALA A 74 1.84 1.69 14.22
C ALA A 74 0.95 2.82 14.77
N ALA A 75 0.00 3.31 13.98
CA ALA A 75 -0.92 4.36 14.37
C ALA A 75 -1.88 3.90 15.48
N THR A 76 -2.43 2.69 15.37
CA THR A 76 -3.27 2.07 16.40
C THR A 76 -2.49 1.88 17.70
N ALA A 77 -1.28 1.32 17.64
CA ALA A 77 -0.43 1.16 18.82
C ALA A 77 -0.13 2.51 19.50
N ALA A 78 0.12 3.57 18.71
CA ALA A 78 0.33 4.91 19.25
C ALA A 78 -0.93 5.47 19.93
N GLN A 79 -2.11 5.24 19.37
CA GLN A 79 -3.39 5.63 19.95
C GLN A 79 -3.69 4.85 21.25
N GLU A 80 -3.35 3.57 21.31
CA GLU A 80 -3.52 2.72 22.49
C GLU A 80 -2.48 3.01 23.61
N GLY A 81 -1.50 3.86 23.33
CA GLY A 81 -0.45 4.21 24.29
C GLY A 81 0.58 3.10 24.49
N GLU A 82 0.77 2.26 23.48
CA GLU A 82 1.77 1.18 23.48
C GLU A 82 3.20 1.71 23.57
N SER A 83 4.13 0.79 23.85
CA SER A 83 5.54 1.15 24.00
C SER A 83 6.14 1.70 22.69
N ALA A 84 7.12 2.61 22.82
CA ALA A 84 7.88 3.09 21.68
C ALA A 84 8.59 1.96 20.91
N GLU A 85 8.96 0.86 21.59
CA GLU A 85 9.53 -0.33 20.95
C GLU A 85 8.50 -0.99 20.01
N THR A 86 7.27 -1.19 20.48
CA THR A 86 6.15 -1.73 19.68
C THR A 86 5.88 -0.86 18.45
N ILE A 87 5.71 0.45 18.64
CA ILE A 87 5.41 1.39 17.57
C ILE A 87 6.55 1.41 16.53
N ASN A 88 7.81 1.47 17.00
CA ASN A 88 8.96 1.48 16.10
C ASN A 88 9.10 0.19 15.29
N GLY A 89 8.76 -0.97 15.85
CA GLY A 89 8.78 -2.24 15.11
C GLY A 89 7.81 -2.25 13.92
N HIS A 90 6.63 -1.66 14.08
CA HIS A 90 5.68 -1.47 12.99
C HIS A 90 6.20 -0.47 11.93
N VAL A 91 6.80 0.64 12.36
CA VAL A 91 7.41 1.64 11.44
C VAL A 91 8.57 1.04 10.64
N GLU A 92 9.40 0.20 11.25
CA GLU A 92 10.48 -0.53 10.55
C GLU A 92 9.91 -1.49 9.50
N THR A 93 8.84 -2.21 9.84
CA THR A 93 8.14 -3.10 8.90
C THR A 93 7.58 -2.31 7.72
N PHE A 94 6.89 -1.20 7.97
CA PHE A 94 6.38 -0.30 6.92
C PHE A 94 7.50 0.14 5.97
N ARG A 95 8.62 0.62 6.51
CA ARG A 95 9.77 1.06 5.69
C ARG A 95 10.35 -0.07 4.84
N ALA A 96 10.53 -1.24 5.44
CA ALA A 96 11.05 -2.41 4.74
C ALA A 96 10.14 -2.85 3.58
N ARG A 97 8.81 -2.80 3.76
CA ARG A 97 7.86 -3.13 2.69
C ARG A 97 7.84 -2.06 1.60
N ARG A 98 7.86 -0.78 1.97
CA ARG A 98 7.95 0.31 0.99
C ARG A 98 9.21 0.21 0.14
N ASP A 99 10.35 -0.15 0.73
CA ASP A 99 11.60 -0.37 0.00
C ASP A 99 11.52 -1.59 -0.92
N GLN A 100 10.81 -2.65 -0.53
CA GLN A 100 10.55 -3.82 -1.38
C GLN A 100 9.63 -3.48 -2.57
N ALA A 101 8.54 -2.75 -2.34
CA ALA A 101 7.63 -2.29 -3.39
C ALA A 101 8.39 -1.43 -4.41
N ALA A 102 9.22 -0.49 -3.94
CA ALA A 102 10.04 0.35 -4.82
C ALA A 102 11.11 -0.43 -5.62
N ALA A 103 11.47 -1.64 -5.18
CA ALA A 103 12.38 -2.52 -5.90
C ALA A 103 11.68 -3.34 -7.00
N ILE A 104 10.35 -3.43 -6.99
CA ILE A 104 9.58 -3.99 -8.09
C ILE A 104 9.54 -2.94 -9.19
N THR A 105 10.43 -3.09 -10.17
CA THR A 105 10.35 -2.35 -11.42
C THR A 105 9.19 -2.91 -12.24
N VAL A 106 8.11 -2.15 -12.36
CA VAL A 106 7.12 -2.37 -13.43
C VAL A 106 7.84 -2.02 -14.75
N GLU A 107 8.25 -3.04 -15.50
CA GLU A 107 8.96 -2.85 -16.76
C GLU A 107 8.08 -2.07 -17.74
N ASP A 108 8.58 -0.88 -18.07
CA ASP A 108 8.24 -0.07 -19.24
C ASP A 108 6.74 0.19 -19.46
N THR A 109 6.20 1.17 -18.72
CA THR A 109 4.85 1.71 -18.92
C THR A 109 4.60 2.18 -20.36
N ASP A 110 5.64 2.59 -21.10
CA ASP A 110 5.49 2.94 -22.52
C ASP A 110 5.23 1.70 -23.39
N ALA A 111 5.82 0.55 -23.04
CA ALA A 111 5.51 -0.72 -23.69
C ALA A 111 4.07 -1.18 -23.43
N VAL A 112 3.52 -0.92 -22.22
CA VAL A 112 2.09 -1.14 -21.91
C VAL A 112 1.19 -0.29 -22.80
N ALA A 113 1.45 1.01 -22.85
CA ALA A 113 0.64 1.95 -23.63
C ALA A 113 0.65 1.58 -25.12
N SER A 114 1.81 1.20 -25.64
CA SER A 114 1.98 0.76 -27.03
C SER A 114 1.31 -0.60 -27.31
N ALA A 115 1.39 -1.58 -26.39
CA ALA A 115 0.73 -2.89 -26.51
C ALA A 115 -0.81 -2.80 -26.43
N LEU A 116 -1.34 -1.89 -25.61
CA LEU A 116 -2.78 -1.63 -25.48
C LEU A 116 -3.34 -0.72 -26.60
N GLY A 117 -2.49 -0.22 -27.49
CA GLY A 117 -2.89 0.67 -28.58
C GLY A 117 -3.41 2.03 -28.11
N LEU A 118 -2.86 2.54 -26.99
CA LEU A 118 -3.26 3.80 -26.35
C LEU A 118 -2.41 5.01 -26.79
N GLU A 119 -1.67 4.90 -27.90
CA GLU A 119 -0.83 5.97 -28.48
C GLU A 119 -1.62 7.14 -29.09
#